data_AF-A0A3P8DQN6-F1
#
_entry.id   AF-A0A3P8DQN6-F1
#
_cell.length_a   1.000
_cell.length_b   1.000
_cell.length_c   1.000
_cell.angle_alpha   90.00
_cell.angle_beta   90.00
_cell.angle_gamma   90.00
#
_symmetry.space_group_name_H-M   'P 1'
#
loop_
_entity.id
_entity.type
_entity.pdbx_description
1 polymer ?
#
loop_
_entity_poly.entity_id
_entity_poly.type
_entity_poly.pdbx_seq_one_letter_code
_entity_poly.pdbx_strand_id
1 'polypeptide(L)'
;MVPLRNDEPLYCQQVTVQTKAEADMRREIRKEQKRAKKELNRIHHVFGDEEKLELELAQREILRIRQLEMDQLKWSPTVKSANRPREIYPFVFDVCSDTGSAMITINGMKYALPEGSTRESFRTHEEVEVPPMNKSSIGDVRHVLVKDMDDLGQLGFQGYEKLNVIQSIVFEQAYKTKENLLICAPTGAGSLMQSLSCYSINI
;
A
#
# COMPACT_ATOMS: atom_id res chain seq x y z
N MET A 1 -9.91 -33.83 -15.06
CA MET A 1 -9.93 -32.53 -14.37
C MET A 1 -8.82 -31.69 -14.97
N VAL A 2 -9.17 -30.70 -15.80
CA VAL A 2 -8.20 -29.84 -16.49
C VAL A 2 -7.71 -28.76 -15.51
N PRO A 3 -6.40 -28.50 -15.38
CA PRO A 3 -5.93 -27.43 -14.53
C PRO A 3 -6.24 -26.07 -15.20
N LEU A 4 -6.94 -25.21 -14.46
CA LEU A 4 -7.23 -23.84 -14.86
C LEU A 4 -5.89 -23.08 -15.03
N ARG A 5 -5.68 -22.56 -16.24
CA ARG A 5 -4.57 -21.65 -16.55
C ARG A 5 -4.87 -20.31 -15.91
N ASN A 6 -4.08 -19.93 -14.91
CA ASN A 6 -4.06 -18.58 -14.34
C ASN A 6 -3.19 -17.68 -15.23
N ASP A 7 -3.71 -17.30 -16.40
CA ASP A 7 -3.10 -16.30 -17.29
C ASP A 7 -3.75 -14.91 -17.07
N GLU A 8 -4.10 -14.57 -15.82
CA GLU A 8 -4.47 -13.20 -15.43
C GLU A 8 -3.41 -12.65 -14.46
N PRO A 9 -2.87 -11.44 -14.68
CA PRO A 9 -1.97 -10.82 -13.72
C PRO A 9 -2.73 -10.56 -12.41
N LEU A 10 -2.25 -11.15 -11.32
CA LEU A 10 -2.76 -10.87 -9.98
C LEU A 10 -2.62 -9.37 -9.68
N TYR A 11 -3.76 -8.71 -9.48
CA TYR A 11 -3.82 -7.32 -9.01
C TYR A 11 -3.03 -7.18 -7.70
N CYS A 12 -2.19 -6.13 -7.58
CA CYS A 12 -1.32 -5.88 -6.43
C CYS A 12 -0.24 -6.95 -6.15
N GLN A 13 0.45 -7.46 -7.18
CA GLN A 13 1.54 -8.42 -6.97
C GLN A 13 2.68 -7.85 -6.10
N GLN A 14 2.89 -8.44 -4.93
CA GLN A 14 4.01 -8.10 -4.06
C GLN A 14 5.33 -8.52 -4.71
N VAL A 15 6.14 -7.54 -5.13
CA VAL A 15 7.50 -7.80 -5.61
C VAL A 15 8.37 -8.11 -4.39
N THR A 16 8.74 -9.38 -4.23
CA THR A 16 9.73 -9.78 -3.24
C THR A 16 11.11 -9.69 -3.86
N VAL A 17 11.89 -8.70 -3.45
CA VAL A 17 13.29 -8.58 -3.85
C VAL A 17 14.12 -9.51 -2.96
N GLN A 18 14.65 -10.58 -3.53
CA GLN A 18 15.60 -11.47 -2.86
C GLN A 18 17.01 -11.10 -3.29
N THR A 19 17.93 -11.03 -2.32
CA THR A 19 19.34 -10.82 -2.66
C THR A 19 19.96 -12.11 -3.20
N LYS A 20 21.01 -11.99 -4.01
CA LYS A 20 21.77 -13.16 -4.48
C LYS A 20 22.30 -14.01 -3.31
N ALA A 21 22.75 -13.35 -2.24
CA ALA A 21 23.20 -14.00 -1.01
C ALA A 21 22.09 -14.83 -0.34
N GLU A 22 20.87 -14.28 -0.25
CA GLU A 22 19.70 -14.99 0.30
C GLU A 22 19.37 -16.24 -0.54
N ALA A 23 19.40 -16.10 -1.87
CA ALA A 23 19.11 -17.20 -2.79
C ALA A 23 20.15 -18.33 -2.72
N ASP A 24 21.44 -17.99 -2.67
CA ASP A 24 22.53 -18.96 -2.58
C ASP A 24 22.53 -19.68 -1.22
N MET A 25 22.26 -18.98 -0.12
CA MET A 25 22.13 -19.59 1.20
C MET A 25 20.94 -20.57 1.28
N ARG A 26 19.78 -20.22 0.71
CA ARG A 26 18.63 -21.14 0.61
C ARG A 26 18.98 -22.42 -0.15
N ARG A 27 19.82 -22.32 -1.18
CA ARG A 27 20.29 -23.49 -1.94
C ARG A 27 21.23 -24.35 -1.10
N GLU A 28 22.16 -23.74 -0.37
CA GLU A 28 23.11 -24.44 0.49
C GLU A 28 22.38 -25.19 1.61
N ILE A 29 21.46 -24.53 2.31
CA ILE A 29 20.63 -25.14 3.37
C ILE A 29 19.84 -26.34 2.84
N ARG A 30 19.24 -26.23 1.65
CA ARG A 30 18.50 -27.35 1.02
C ARG A 30 19.41 -28.52 0.67
N LYS A 31 20.64 -28.26 0.20
CA LYS A 31 21.63 -29.33 -0.09
C LYS A 31 22.03 -30.03 1.19
N GLU A 32 22.35 -29.27 2.24
CA GLU A 32 22.72 -29.82 3.55
C GLU A 32 21.60 -30.62 4.19
N GLN A 33 20.36 -30.11 4.20
CA GLN A 33 19.20 -30.85 4.72
C GLN A 33 18.99 -32.17 3.98
N LYS A 34 19.16 -32.20 2.65
CA LYS A 34 19.06 -33.43 1.86
C LYS A 34 20.19 -34.41 2.18
N ARG A 35 21.41 -33.94 2.42
CA ARG A 35 22.55 -34.78 2.82
C ARG A 35 22.34 -35.35 4.23
N ALA A 36 22.01 -34.49 5.20
CA ALA A 36 21.73 -34.88 6.58
C ALA A 36 20.58 -35.90 6.65
N LYS A 37 19.49 -35.70 5.89
CA LYS A 37 18.38 -36.65 5.83
C LYS A 37 18.78 -38.01 5.25
N LYS A 38 19.65 -38.04 4.24
CA LYS A 38 20.15 -39.29 3.66
C LYS A 38 21.04 -40.05 4.64
N GLU A 39 21.94 -39.34 5.31
CA GLU A 39 22.80 -39.94 6.33
C GLU A 39 21.98 -40.42 7.51
N LEU A 40 21.08 -39.59 8.05
CA LEU A 40 20.15 -39.98 9.11
C LEU A 40 19.39 -41.27 8.77
N ASN A 41 18.87 -41.39 7.54
CA ASN A 41 18.16 -42.58 7.09
C ASN A 41 19.06 -43.83 6.97
N ARG A 42 20.38 -43.68 6.75
CA ARG A 42 21.32 -44.81 6.67
C ARG A 42 21.62 -45.42 8.04
N ILE A 43 21.63 -44.59 9.07
CA ILE A 43 21.95 -44.98 10.45
C ILE A 43 20.71 -45.08 11.34
N HIS A 44 19.52 -44.75 10.83
CA HIS A 44 18.26 -44.71 11.57
C HIS A 44 17.94 -46.01 12.32
N HIS A 45 18.34 -47.14 11.74
CA HIS A 45 18.07 -48.48 12.25
C HIS A 45 19.05 -48.91 13.35
N VAL A 46 20.10 -48.12 13.60
CA VAL A 46 21.19 -48.43 14.53
C VAL A 46 20.95 -47.79 15.92
N PHE A 47 20.08 -46.78 16.01
CA PHE A 47 19.82 -46.03 17.24
C PHE A 47 18.68 -46.61 18.08
N GLY A 48 18.79 -46.48 19.40
CA GLY A 48 17.69 -46.73 20.34
C GLY A 48 16.63 -45.62 20.34
N ASP A 49 15.48 -45.85 20.98
CA ASP A 49 14.35 -44.91 20.98
C ASP A 49 14.67 -43.57 21.67
N GLU A 50 15.49 -43.58 22.74
CA GLU A 50 15.93 -42.35 23.41
C GLU A 50 16.89 -41.52 22.55
N GLU A 51 17.87 -42.16 21.92
CA GLU A 51 18.83 -41.51 21.01
C GLU A 51 18.12 -40.93 19.77
N LYS A 52 17.07 -41.61 19.29
CA LYS A 52 16.22 -41.14 18.20
C LYS A 52 15.44 -39.89 18.58
N LEU A 53 14.91 -39.83 19.80
CA LEU A 53 14.21 -38.64 20.32
C LEU A 53 15.17 -37.45 20.47
N GLU A 54 16.38 -37.69 20.99
CA GLU A 54 17.42 -36.66 21.12
C GLU A 54 17.83 -36.09 19.75
N LEU A 55 17.97 -36.96 18.75
CA LEU A 55 18.31 -36.57 17.39
C LEU A 55 17.20 -35.78 16.70
N GLU A 56 15.94 -36.11 16.96
CA GLU A 56 14.78 -35.36 16.47
C GLU A 56 14.71 -33.95 17.08
N LEU A 57 14.97 -33.82 18.39
CA LEU A 57 15.04 -32.54 19.09
C LEU A 57 16.18 -31.67 18.55
N ALA A 58 17.38 -32.25 18.36
CA ALA A 58 18.51 -31.56 17.76
C ALA A 58 18.20 -31.07 16.34
N GLN A 59 17.54 -31.89 15.53
CA GLN A 59 17.13 -31.52 14.17
C GLN A 59 16.13 -30.34 14.18
N ARG A 60 15.16 -30.36 15.10
CA ARG A 60 14.19 -29.26 15.26
C ARG A 60 14.86 -27.96 15.67
N GLU A 61 15.84 -28.00 16.56
CA GLU A 61 16.58 -26.81 16.97
C GLU A 61 17.47 -26.26 15.85
N ILE A 62 18.13 -27.13 15.08
CA ILE A 62 18.90 -26.73 13.89
C ILE A 62 18.00 -26.02 12.86
N LEU A 63 16.78 -26.54 12.63
CA LEU A 63 15.82 -25.90 11.74
C LEU A 63 15.39 -24.51 12.25
N ARG A 64 15.20 -24.39 13.56
CA ARG A 64 14.83 -23.13 14.21
C ARG A 64 15.95 -22.09 14.08
N ILE A 65 17.20 -22.45 14.37
CA ILE A 65 18.36 -21.55 14.24
C ILE A 65 18.50 -21.07 12.80
N ARG A 66 18.41 -21.99 11.82
CA ARG A 66 18.48 -21.64 10.40
C ARG A 66 17.36 -20.72 9.96
N GLN A 67 16.15 -20.89 10.50
CA GLN A 67 15.03 -19.99 10.25
C GLN A 67 15.34 -18.58 10.75
N LEU A 68 15.91 -18.45 11.94
CA LEU A 68 16.34 -17.16 12.51
C LEU A 68 17.46 -16.51 11.67
N GLU A 69 18.46 -17.27 11.25
CA GLU A 69 19.52 -16.78 10.36
C GLU A 69 18.94 -16.27 9.04
N MET A 70 18.04 -17.04 8.44
CA MET A 70 17.33 -16.62 7.22
C MET A 70 16.52 -15.34 7.43
N ASP A 71 15.83 -15.22 8.56
CA ASP A 71 15.03 -14.03 8.88
C ASP A 71 15.91 -12.79 9.12
N GLN A 72 17.14 -12.95 9.63
CA GLN A 72 18.11 -11.86 9.77
C GLN A 72 18.65 -11.36 8.42
N LEU A 73 18.79 -12.25 7.44
CA LEU A 73 19.28 -11.92 6.09
C LEU A 73 18.18 -11.48 5.12
N LYS A 74 16.92 -11.67 5.49
CA LYS A 74 15.78 -11.23 4.71
C LYS A 74 15.90 -9.73 4.52
N TRP A 75 16.04 -9.32 3.25
CA TRP A 75 16.02 -7.91 2.91
C TRP A 75 14.66 -7.34 3.30
N SER A 76 14.63 -6.60 4.41
CA SER A 76 13.59 -5.61 4.60
C SER A 76 14.00 -4.41 3.76
N PRO A 77 13.05 -3.75 3.06
CA PRO A 77 13.35 -2.44 2.53
C PRO A 77 13.85 -1.65 3.72
N THR A 78 15.12 -1.23 3.66
CA THR A 78 15.56 -0.17 4.53
C THR A 78 14.87 1.07 3.97
N VAL A 79 13.58 1.21 4.26
CA VAL A 79 13.03 2.51 4.58
C VAL A 79 13.77 2.90 5.85
N LYS A 80 15.07 3.23 5.69
CA LYS A 80 15.62 4.30 6.49
C LYS A 80 14.57 5.35 6.25
N SER A 81 13.80 5.67 7.29
CA SER A 81 13.22 6.99 7.42
C SER A 81 14.43 7.90 7.25
N ALA A 82 14.78 8.16 5.99
CA ALA A 82 15.69 9.21 5.66
C ALA A 82 14.86 10.35 6.20
N ASN A 83 15.35 10.93 7.28
CA ASN A 83 14.81 12.12 7.91
C ASN A 83 15.02 13.30 6.93
N ARG A 84 14.62 13.09 5.67
CA ARG A 84 14.48 14.09 4.64
C ARG A 84 13.32 14.91 5.16
N PRO A 85 13.54 16.21 5.45
CA PRO A 85 12.42 17.08 5.73
C PRO A 85 11.44 16.90 4.58
N ARG A 86 10.20 16.54 4.93
CA ARG A 86 9.16 16.30 3.95
C ARG A 86 8.99 17.58 3.14
N GLU A 87 9.18 17.50 1.83
CA GLU A 87 8.93 18.64 0.94
C GLU A 87 7.43 18.94 0.95
N ILE A 88 7.07 20.08 1.53
CA ILE A 88 5.68 20.56 1.55
C ILE A 88 5.45 21.32 0.26
N TYR A 89 4.67 20.74 -0.64
CA TYR A 89 4.30 21.39 -1.89
C TYR A 89 3.04 22.23 -1.69
N PRO A 90 2.99 23.49 -2.17
CA PRO A 90 1.87 24.41 -1.93
C PRO A 90 0.49 23.90 -2.39
N PHE A 91 0.44 23.05 -3.42
CA PHE A 91 -0.80 22.56 -4.03
C PHE A 91 -1.06 21.07 -3.75
N VAL A 92 -0.35 20.49 -2.78
CA VAL A 92 -0.57 19.09 -2.36
C VAL A 92 -1.27 19.10 -1.00
N PHE A 93 -2.57 18.85 -1.03
CA PHE A 93 -3.43 18.79 0.14
C PHE A 93 -3.48 17.36 0.67
N ASP A 94 -2.48 16.97 1.48
CA ASP A 94 -2.41 15.64 2.07
C ASP A 94 -2.78 15.66 3.56
N VAL A 95 -3.99 15.18 3.87
CA VAL A 95 -4.50 15.03 5.25
C VAL A 95 -3.91 13.79 5.94
N CYS A 96 -3.47 12.78 5.18
CA CYS A 96 -2.80 11.60 5.72
C CYS A 96 -1.38 11.91 6.22
N SER A 97 -0.89 13.13 6.02
CA SER A 97 0.41 13.56 6.51
C SER A 97 0.55 13.56 8.02
N ASP A 98 -0.52 13.96 8.71
CA ASP A 98 -0.54 14.20 10.16
C ASP A 98 -1.27 13.10 10.93
N THR A 99 -2.02 12.24 10.22
CA THR A 99 -2.79 11.15 10.83
C THR A 99 -2.01 9.84 10.74
N GLY A 100 -1.85 9.16 11.87
CA GLY A 100 -1.15 7.88 11.93
C GLY A 100 -1.82 6.86 11.02
N SER A 101 -1.06 6.25 10.11
CA SER A 101 -1.57 5.17 9.27
C SER A 101 -1.41 3.83 10.00
N ALA A 102 -2.52 3.10 10.19
CA ALA A 102 -2.47 1.74 10.71
C ALA A 102 -2.01 0.79 9.60
N MET A 103 -0.86 0.12 9.77
CA MET A 103 -0.42 -0.92 8.84
C MET A 103 -1.08 -2.26 9.17
N ILE A 104 -1.86 -2.80 8.24
CA ILE A 104 -2.49 -4.13 8.34
C ILE A 104 -1.94 -5.04 7.25
N THR A 105 -1.75 -6.34 7.54
CA THR A 105 -1.40 -7.34 6.53
C THR A 105 -2.61 -8.21 6.21
N ILE A 106 -3.09 -8.20 4.97
CA ILE A 106 -4.21 -9.02 4.48
C ILE A 106 -3.67 -9.90 3.34
N ASN A 107 -3.82 -11.22 3.45
CA ASN A 107 -3.30 -12.19 2.46
C ASN A 107 -1.80 -12.02 2.13
N GLY A 108 -1.00 -11.61 3.13
CA GLY A 108 0.44 -11.34 2.96
C GLY A 108 0.79 -9.97 2.37
N MET A 109 -0.21 -9.21 1.89
CA MET A 109 -0.04 -7.85 1.39
C MET A 109 -0.19 -6.83 2.52
N LYS A 110 0.70 -5.85 2.59
CA LYS A 110 0.65 -4.77 3.59
C LYS A 110 -0.18 -3.60 3.05
N TYR A 111 -1.18 -3.19 3.82
CA TYR A 111 -2.06 -2.07 3.56
C TYR A 111 -1.86 -1.01 4.64
N ALA A 112 -1.86 0.26 4.24
CA ALA A 112 -1.97 1.39 5.16
C ALA A 112 -3.45 1.80 5.19
N LEU A 113 -4.09 1.69 6.35
CA LEU A 113 -5.47 2.09 6.56
C LEU A 113 -5.54 3.30 7.48
N PRO A 114 -6.62 4.10 7.39
CA PRO A 114 -6.87 5.20 8.32
C PRO A 114 -6.89 4.73 9.77
N GLU A 115 -6.49 5.61 10.68
CA GLU A 115 -6.64 5.40 12.11
C GLU A 115 -8.10 5.10 12.47
N GLY A 116 -8.31 4.13 13.37
CA GLY A 116 -9.64 3.67 13.75
C GLY A 116 -10.23 2.55 12.88
N SER A 117 -9.49 2.05 11.88
CA SER A 117 -9.91 0.86 11.12
C SER A 117 -9.87 -0.40 12.00
N THR A 118 -10.95 -1.19 12.01
CA THR A 118 -11.06 -2.45 12.77
C THR A 118 -10.99 -3.65 11.85
N ARG A 119 -10.58 -4.81 12.38
CA ARG A 119 -10.50 -6.08 11.65
C ARG A 119 -11.11 -7.19 12.48
N GLU A 120 -12.01 -7.94 11.87
CA GLU A 120 -12.60 -9.15 12.43
C GLU A 120 -12.30 -10.35 11.51
N SER A 121 -11.77 -11.43 12.09
CA SER A 121 -11.39 -12.63 11.34
C SER A 121 -12.37 -13.76 11.66
N PHE A 122 -13.09 -14.22 10.64
CA PHE A 122 -14.03 -15.33 10.71
C PHE A 122 -13.45 -16.57 10.02
N ARG A 123 -14.06 -17.72 10.28
CA ARG A 123 -13.61 -19.01 9.71
C ARG A 123 -13.64 -19.03 8.17
N THR A 124 -14.52 -18.25 7.54
CA THR A 124 -14.73 -18.25 6.09
C THR A 124 -14.30 -16.95 5.40
N HIS A 125 -14.09 -15.87 6.14
CA HIS A 125 -13.84 -14.54 5.59
C HIS A 125 -13.18 -13.63 6.64
N GLU A 126 -12.67 -12.48 6.19
CA GLU A 126 -12.21 -11.41 7.06
C GLU A 126 -12.99 -10.15 6.73
N GLU A 127 -13.43 -9.43 7.76
CA GLU A 127 -14.09 -8.14 7.62
C GLU A 127 -13.15 -7.04 8.11
N VAL A 128 -13.09 -5.95 7.34
CA VAL A 128 -12.31 -4.76 7.69
C VAL A 128 -13.24 -3.57 7.57
N GLU A 129 -13.51 -2.93 8.70
CA GLU A 129 -14.30 -1.71 8.75
C GLU A 129 -13.36 -0.50 8.67
N VAL A 130 -13.55 0.33 7.65
CA VAL A 130 -12.79 1.57 7.46
C VAL A 130 -13.68 2.73 7.86
N PRO A 131 -13.31 3.52 8.88
CA PRO A 131 -14.13 4.62 9.34
C PRO A 131 -14.26 5.70 8.26
N PRO A 132 -15.40 6.42 8.20
CA PRO A 132 -15.57 7.53 7.29
C PRO A 132 -14.56 8.63 7.60
N MET A 133 -13.95 9.20 6.56
CA MET A 133 -13.01 10.30 6.72
C MET A 133 -13.71 11.54 7.31
N ASN A 134 -13.14 12.10 8.39
CA ASN A 134 -13.69 13.30 9.01
C ASN A 134 -13.55 14.48 8.03
N LYS A 135 -14.69 15.07 7.62
CA LYS A 135 -14.74 16.21 6.69
C LYS A 135 -14.11 17.49 7.25
N SER A 136 -13.83 17.52 8.55
CA SER A 136 -13.39 18.72 9.27
C SER A 136 -11.92 19.12 9.02
N SER A 137 -11.15 18.29 8.31
CA SER A 137 -9.71 18.49 8.11
C SER A 137 -9.35 19.23 6.82
N ILE A 138 -10.30 19.44 5.91
CA ILE A 138 -10.11 20.43 4.85
C ILE A 138 -10.32 21.78 5.53
N GLY A 139 -9.23 22.52 5.78
CA GLY A 139 -9.24 23.79 6.49
C GLY A 139 -10.24 24.80 5.91
N ASP A 140 -10.38 25.97 6.54
CA ASP A 140 -11.27 27.05 6.08
C ASP A 140 -10.90 27.52 4.66
N VAL A 141 -11.34 26.79 3.64
CA VAL A 141 -11.14 27.12 2.24
C VAL A 141 -12.16 28.19 1.89
N ARG A 142 -11.65 29.35 1.50
CA ARG A 142 -12.49 30.41 0.97
C ARG A 142 -13.11 29.96 -0.34
N HIS A 143 -14.43 29.77 -0.33
CA HIS A 143 -15.18 29.48 -1.54
C HIS A 143 -15.14 30.68 -2.50
N VAL A 144 -14.96 30.39 -3.78
CA VAL A 144 -15.12 31.37 -4.86
C VAL A 144 -16.62 31.53 -5.12
N LEU A 145 -17.13 32.76 -4.98
CA LEU A 145 -18.49 33.10 -5.34
C LEU A 145 -18.57 33.30 -6.85
N VAL A 146 -19.65 32.82 -7.46
CA VAL A 146 -19.87 33.01 -8.91
C VAL A 146 -19.97 34.50 -9.24
N LYS A 147 -20.51 35.31 -8.32
CA LYS A 147 -20.61 36.78 -8.45
C LYS A 147 -19.26 37.49 -8.56
N ASP A 148 -18.20 36.88 -8.04
CA ASP A 148 -16.84 37.45 -8.06
C ASP A 148 -16.09 37.07 -9.35
N MET A 149 -16.71 36.27 -10.23
CA MET A 149 -16.16 35.89 -11.54
C MET A 149 -16.49 36.96 -12.59
N ASP A 150 -15.81 36.91 -13.72
CA ASP A 150 -16.10 37.72 -14.91
C ASP A 150 -17.39 37.23 -15.61
N ASP A 151 -17.87 38.01 -16.59
CA ASP A 151 -19.15 37.75 -17.26
C ASP A 151 -19.19 36.35 -17.92
N LEU A 152 -18.07 35.88 -18.46
CA LEU A 152 -17.94 34.55 -19.05
C LEU A 152 -18.00 33.45 -17.98
N GLY A 153 -17.32 33.64 -16.85
CA GLY A 153 -17.39 32.74 -15.71
C GLY A 153 -18.80 32.67 -15.10
N GLN A 154 -19.47 33.82 -14.95
CA GLN A 154 -20.84 33.89 -14.45
C GLN A 154 -21.84 33.17 -15.36
N LEU A 155 -21.66 33.28 -16.68
CA LEU A 155 -22.49 32.57 -17.64
C LEU A 155 -22.26 31.04 -17.58
N GLY A 156 -21.00 30.61 -17.43
CA GLY A 156 -20.65 29.19 -17.33
C GLY A 156 -21.14 28.51 -16.04
N PHE A 157 -21.30 29.27 -14.96
CA PHE A 157 -21.79 28.79 -13.66
C PHE A 157 -23.18 29.36 -13.31
N GLN A 158 -23.99 29.69 -14.32
CA GLN A 158 -25.34 30.22 -14.12
C GLN A 158 -26.19 29.23 -13.28
N GLY A 159 -26.80 29.74 -12.22
CA GLY A 159 -27.60 28.95 -11.27
C GLY A 159 -26.84 28.41 -10.06
N TYR A 160 -25.53 28.65 -9.97
CA TYR A 160 -24.72 28.33 -8.79
C TYR A 160 -24.37 29.61 -8.02
N GLU A 161 -24.40 29.53 -6.68
CA GLU A 161 -24.00 30.66 -5.83
C GLU A 161 -22.48 30.69 -5.59
N LYS A 162 -21.88 29.51 -5.43
CA LYS A 162 -20.46 29.32 -5.10
C LYS A 162 -19.93 28.01 -5.66
N LEU A 163 -18.63 27.97 -5.90
CA LEU A 163 -17.92 26.76 -6.33
C LEU A 163 -17.69 25.80 -5.14
N ASN A 164 -17.57 24.49 -5.41
CA ASN A 164 -17.18 23.50 -4.40
C ASN A 164 -15.74 23.78 -3.89
N VAL A 165 -15.36 23.17 -2.78
CA VAL A 165 -14.05 23.35 -2.14
C VAL A 165 -12.90 23.06 -3.11
N ILE A 166 -12.90 21.89 -3.76
CA ILE A 166 -11.88 21.51 -4.74
C ILE A 166 -11.84 22.50 -5.91
N GLN A 167 -13.02 22.88 -6.43
CA GLN A 167 -13.13 23.85 -7.52
C GLN A 167 -12.57 25.22 -7.13
N SER A 168 -12.85 25.69 -5.91
CA SER A 168 -12.35 26.97 -5.40
C SER A 168 -10.83 26.98 -5.24
N ILE A 169 -10.24 25.85 -4.79
CA ILE A 169 -8.79 25.69 -4.66
C ILE A 169 -8.11 25.75 -6.04
N VAL A 170 -8.64 25.02 -7.02
CA VAL A 170 -8.01 24.95 -8.35
C VAL A 170 -8.35 26.14 -9.24
N PHE A 171 -9.40 26.91 -8.92
CA PHE A 171 -9.89 28.01 -9.74
C PHE A 171 -8.80 29.02 -10.08
N GLU A 172 -7.98 29.42 -9.12
CA GLU A 172 -6.92 30.41 -9.37
C GLU A 172 -5.91 29.92 -10.40
N GLN A 173 -5.47 28.66 -10.31
CA GLN A 173 -4.51 28.10 -11.24
C GLN A 173 -5.16 27.78 -12.59
N ALA A 174 -6.35 27.19 -12.60
CA ALA A 174 -7.04 26.81 -13.82
C ALA A 174 -7.55 28.01 -14.64
N TYR A 175 -7.94 29.10 -13.98
CA TYR A 175 -8.54 30.27 -14.62
C TYR A 175 -7.54 31.39 -14.92
N LYS A 176 -6.53 31.61 -14.06
CA LYS A 176 -5.59 32.73 -14.21
C LYS A 176 -4.25 32.33 -14.83
N THR A 177 -3.92 31.04 -14.90
CA THR A 177 -2.65 30.57 -15.47
C THR A 177 -2.87 29.60 -16.62
N LYS A 178 -1.86 29.45 -17.48
CA LYS A 178 -1.87 28.51 -18.63
C LYS A 178 -1.01 27.27 -18.38
N GLU A 179 -0.78 26.94 -17.12
CA GLU A 179 0.10 25.82 -16.76
C GLU A 179 -0.63 24.48 -16.88
N ASN A 180 0.14 23.40 -17.08
CA ASN A 180 -0.42 22.05 -17.10
C ASN A 180 -0.79 21.63 -15.67
N LEU A 181 -2.04 21.25 -15.46
CA LEU A 181 -2.57 20.87 -14.15
C LEU A 181 -2.90 19.38 -14.10
N LEU A 182 -2.50 18.71 -13.01
CA LEU A 182 -2.92 17.36 -12.66
C LEU A 182 -3.76 17.40 -11.39
N ILE A 183 -5.01 16.96 -11.47
CA ILE A 183 -5.92 16.93 -10.32
C ILE A 183 -6.35 15.49 -10.05
N CYS A 184 -6.04 14.99 -8.86
CA CYS A 184 -6.50 13.70 -8.36
C CYS A 184 -7.60 13.93 -7.32
N ALA A 185 -8.82 13.45 -7.59
CA ALA A 185 -9.96 13.62 -6.70
C ALA A 185 -10.71 12.29 -6.48
N PRO A 186 -11.32 12.07 -5.30
CA PRO A 186 -12.05 10.84 -5.01
C PRO A 186 -13.31 10.70 -5.87
N THR A 187 -13.75 9.46 -6.08
CA THR A 187 -14.98 9.12 -6.80
C THR A 187 -16.18 9.81 -6.15
N GLY A 188 -16.96 10.55 -6.95
CA GLY A 188 -18.11 11.32 -6.45
C GLY A 188 -17.82 12.80 -6.12
N ALA A 189 -16.56 13.25 -6.20
CA ALA A 189 -16.24 14.67 -6.16
C ALA A 189 -16.59 15.43 -7.47
N GLY A 190 -16.98 14.70 -8.53
CA GLY A 190 -16.72 15.12 -9.91
C GLY A 190 -17.83 14.95 -10.94
N SER A 191 -19.12 14.79 -10.59
CA SER A 191 -20.17 15.00 -11.61
C SER A 191 -20.12 16.42 -12.22
N LEU A 192 -19.44 17.36 -11.57
CA LEU A 192 -19.29 18.76 -11.97
C LEU A 192 -17.89 19.15 -12.50
N MET A 193 -16.90 18.26 -12.50
CA MET A 193 -15.60 18.56 -13.12
C MET A 193 -15.65 18.51 -14.65
N GLN A 194 -16.69 17.88 -15.22
CA GLN A 194 -16.92 17.93 -16.66
C GLN A 194 -17.08 19.38 -17.16
N SER A 195 -17.60 20.32 -16.37
CA SER A 195 -17.73 21.72 -16.84
C SER A 195 -16.38 22.42 -16.99
N LEU A 196 -15.40 22.13 -16.13
CA LEU A 196 -14.04 22.66 -16.26
C LEU A 196 -13.26 22.00 -17.41
N SER A 197 -13.52 20.72 -17.69
CA SER A 197 -12.93 20.04 -18.85
C SER A 197 -13.55 20.48 -20.18
N CYS A 198 -14.82 20.94 -20.20
CA CYS A 198 -15.45 21.51 -21.40
C CYS A 198 -14.91 22.90 -21.76
N TYR A 199 -14.25 23.59 -20.83
CA TYR A 199 -13.58 24.86 -21.03
C TYR A 199 -12.05 24.71 -21.19
N SER A 200 -11.57 23.57 -21.73
CA SER A 200 -10.40 23.62 -22.62
C SER A 200 -10.76 24.41 -23.88
N ILE A 201 -10.99 25.70 -23.70
CA ILE A 201 -10.89 26.69 -24.75
C ILE A 201 -9.43 26.67 -25.18
N ASN A 202 -9.22 26.26 -26.43
CA ASN A 202 -8.06 26.64 -27.22
C ASN A 202 -7.77 28.15 -27.01
N ILE A 203 -6.66 28.47 -26.33
CA ILE A 203 -5.83 29.65 -26.62
C ILE A 203 -4.36 29.26 -26.50
#